data_AF-T2J4Q8-F1
#
_entry.id   AF-T2J4Q8-F1
#
_cell.length_a   1.000
_cell.length_b   1.000
_cell.length_c   1.000
_cell.angle_alpha   90.00
_cell.angle_beta   90.00
_cell.angle_gamma   90.00
#
_symmetry.space_group_name_H-M   'P 1'
#
loop_
_entity.id
_entity.type
_entity.pdbx_description
1 polymer ?
#
loop_
_entity_poly.entity_id
_entity_poly.type
_entity_poly.pdbx_seq_one_letter_code
_entity_poly.pdbx_strand_id
1 'polypeptide(L)' 'MIKSGLTYSDVAPREMITLIGSHGWVEIAMNGGNAQEELDLEWGSDITVIFQF' A
#
# COMPACT_ATOMS: atom_id res chain seq x y z
N MET A 1 3.59 -4.24 -9.22
CA MET A 1 3.99 -4.82 -7.92
C MET A 1 4.38 -3.66 -7.03
N ILE A 2 3.74 -3.51 -5.87
CA ILE A 2 3.95 -2.38 -4.95
C ILE A 2 5.02 -2.80 -3.93
N LYS A 3 6.02 -1.94 -3.69
CA LYS A 3 7.12 -2.22 -2.76
C LYS A 3 6.65 -2.10 -1.31
N SER A 4 7.25 -2.89 -0.42
CA SER A 4 7.06 -2.74 1.03
C SER A 4 8.01 -1.71 1.63
N GLY A 5 7.55 -0.99 2.64
CA GLY A 5 8.37 -0.14 3.50
C GLY A 5 7.81 -0.05 4.92
N LEU A 6 8.39 0.83 5.72
CA LEU A 6 8.02 1.08 7.12
C LEU A 6 7.11 2.31 7.25
N THR A 7 7.34 3.33 6.44
CA THR A 7 6.58 4.59 6.48
C THR A 7 6.24 5.09 5.08
N TYR A 8 5.25 5.99 5.00
CA TYR A 8 4.89 6.67 3.75
C TYR A 8 6.09 7.37 3.08
N SER A 9 7.04 7.86 3.87
CA SER A 9 8.20 8.61 3.38
C SER A 9 9.30 7.75 2.74
N ASP A 10 9.16 6.42 2.75
CA ASP A 10 10.14 5.51 2.15
C ASP A 10 10.03 5.46 0.61
N VAL A 11 8.99 6.08 0.05
CA VAL A 11 8.78 6.27 -1.39
C VAL A 11 8.55 7.75 -1.70
N ALA A 12 8.75 8.16 -2.95
CA ALA A 12 8.56 9.55 -3.34
C ALA A 12 7.08 9.96 -3.23
N PRO A 13 6.77 11.28 -3.16
CA PRO A 13 5.39 11.75 -3.20
C PRO A 13 4.64 11.18 -4.41
N ARG A 14 3.40 10.74 -4.17
CA ARG A 14 2.52 10.05 -5.12
C ARG A 14 2.94 8.64 -5.56
N GLU A 15 3.98 8.07 -4.96
CA GLU A 15 4.30 6.66 -5.18
C GLU A 15 3.54 5.74 -4.21
N MET A 16 3.27 4.53 -4.68
CA MET A 16 2.59 3.48 -3.93
C MET A 16 3.56 2.73 -3.02
N ILE A 17 3.09 2.35 -1.84
CA ILE A 17 3.82 1.57 -0.85
C ILE A 17 2.89 0.60 -0.12
N THR A 18 3.40 -0.58 0.24
CA THR A 18 2.78 -1.45 1.23
C THR A 18 3.50 -1.32 2.57
N LEU A 19 2.75 -1.29 3.67
CA LEU A 19 3.33 -1.18 5.01
C LEU A 19 2.43 -1.85 6.05
N ILE A 20 2.94 -2.03 7.27
CA ILE A 20 2.14 -2.51 8.39
C ILE A 20 1.55 -1.30 9.12
N GLY A 21 0.22 -1.20 9.10
CA GLY A 21 -0.53 -0.18 9.81
C GLY A 21 -0.42 -0.30 11.32
N SER A 22 -0.82 0.73 12.04
CA SER A 22 -0.79 0.76 13.51
C SER A 22 -1.62 -0.34 14.19
N HIS A 23 -2.53 -0.96 13.45
CA HIS A 23 -3.38 -2.08 13.91
C HIS A 23 -2.88 -3.45 13.42
N GLY A 24 -1.67 -3.52 12.87
CA GLY A 24 -1.02 -4.78 12.46
C GLY A 24 -1.47 -5.35 11.10
N TRP A 25 -2.24 -4.59 10.32
CA TRP A 25 -2.70 -4.99 8.99
C TRP A 25 -1.72 -4.58 7.91
N VAL A 26 -1.65 -5.37 6.83
CA VAL A 26 -0.99 -4.93 5.59
C VAL A 26 -1.86 -3.88 4.94
N GLU A 27 -1.32 -2.69 4.75
CA GLU A 27 -1.96 -1.56 4.07
C GLU A 27 -1.35 -1.37 2.68
N ILE A 28 -2.17 -0.94 1.73
CA ILE A 28 -1.74 -0.41 0.45
C ILE A 28 -1.98 1.10 0.51
N ALA A 29 -0.91 1.87 0.45
CA ALA A 29 -0.94 3.31 0.67
C ALA A 29 -0.21 4.06 -0.46
N MET A 30 -0.46 5.37 -0.53
CA MET A 30 0.27 6.29 -1.38
C MET A 30 0.86 7.41 -0.52
N ASN A 31 2.11 7.78 -0.75
CA ASN A 31 2.69 8.93 -0.08
C ASN A 31 2.01 10.24 -0.52
N GLY A 32 1.18 10.83 0.36
CA GLY A 32 0.48 12.08 0.08
C GLY A 32 -0.65 11.97 -0.96
N GLY A 33 -1.34 10.82 -1.01
CA GLY A 33 -2.45 10.61 -1.93
C GLY A 33 -3.46 9.56 -1.48
N ASN A 34 -4.35 9.17 -2.39
CA ASN A 34 -5.44 8.23 -2.15
C ASN A 34 -5.19 6.93 -2.95
N ALA A 35 -4.71 5.89 -2.25
CA ALA A 35 -4.41 4.60 -2.88
C ALA A 35 -5.65 3.89 -3.43
N GLN A 36 -6.82 4.06 -2.80
CA GLN A 36 -8.06 3.43 -3.24
C GLN A 36 -8.51 3.98 -4.60
N GLU A 37 -8.47 5.31 -4.75
CA GLU A 37 -8.82 6.00 -6.00
C GLU A 37 -7.83 5.70 -7.13
N GLU A 38 -6.52 5.73 -6.86
CA GLU A 38 -5.50 5.46 -7.88
C GLU A 38 -5.57 4.03 -8.42
N LEU A 39 -5.91 3.06 -7.57
CA LEU A 39 -6.01 1.66 -7.95
C LEU A 39 -7.41 1.24 -8.40
N ASP A 40 -8.39 2.15 -8.35
CA ASP A 40 -9.81 1.88 -8.63
C ASP A 40 -10.33 0.65 -7.88
N LEU A 41 -10.04 0.60 -6.57
CA LEU A 41 -10.40 -0.54 -5.71
C LEU A 41 -11.67 -0.28 -4.91
N GLU A 42 -12.46 -1.32 -4.77
CA GLU A 42 -13.67 -1.35 -3.96
C GLU A 42 -13.57 -2.34 -2.81
N TRP A 43 -14.45 -2.19 -1.81
CA TRP A 43 -14.58 -3.17 -0.75
C TRP A 43 -14.91 -4.55 -1.32
N GLY A 44 -14.14 -5.55 -0.90
CA GLY A 44 -14.27 -6.93 -1.40
C GLY A 44 -13.46 -7.22 -2.66
N SER A 45 -12.69 -6.26 -3.18
CA SER A 45 -11.72 -6.52 -4.26
C SER A 45 -10.69 -7.58 -3.83
N ASP A 46 -10.38 -8.50 -4.74
CA ASP A 46 -9.38 -9.53 -4.50
C ASP A 46 -7.96 -8.94 -4.51
N ILE A 47 -7.17 -9.26 -3.49
CA ILE A 47 -5.78 -8.82 -3.36
C ILE A 47 -4.88 -10.05 -3.22
N THR A 48 -3.82 -10.10 -4.03
CA THR A 48 -2.77 -11.13 -3.92
C THR A 48 -1.55 -10.55 -3.22
N VAL A 49 -1.15 -11.16 -2.11
CA VAL A 49 0.11 -10.83 -1.41
C VAL A 49 1.15 -11.87 -1.77
N ILE A 50 2.31 -11.41 -2.25
CA ILE A 50 3.45 -12.27 -2.59
C ILE A 50 4.54 -12.04 -1.56
N PHE A 51 4.84 -13.07 -0.77
CA PHE A 51 5.97 -13.07 0.16
C PHE A 51 7.22 -13.60 -0.56
N GLN A 52 8.34 -12.90 -0.42
CA GLN A 52 9.66 -13.40 -0.82
C GLN A 52 10.50 -13.55 0.44
N PHE A 53 11.06 -14.74 0.63
CA PHE A 53 11.95 -15.11 1.73
C PHE A 53 13.40 -15.07 1.26
#